data_AF-A0A1I7TLD9-F1
#
_entry.id   AF-A0A1I7TLD9-F1
#
_cell.length_a   1.000
_cell.length_b   1.000
_cell.length_c   1.000
_cell.angle_alpha   90.00
_cell.angle_beta   90.00
_cell.angle_gamma   90.00
#
_symmetry.space_group_name_H-M   'P 1'
#
loop_
_entity.id
_entity.type
_entity.pdbx_description
1 polymer ?
#
loop_
_entity_poly.entity_id
_entity_poly.type
_entity_poly.pdbx_seq_one_letter_code
_entity_poly.pdbx_strand_id
1 'polypeptide(L)'
;MEPQTSNTTTDTLEPVFKIPRTKKCSKPIVPHKRLMLSTREMHDFKKKLSGLSKLLRMERGKLPQLQQIIKITLDFYKFVTVCAAWDYNEIIHDSIQASWKPIKQAKNILIRTIVSGDKFEDVVEEHPLKQEE
;
A
#
# COMPACT_ATOMS: atom_id res chain seq x y z
N MET A 1 -54.61 -70.93 -34.15
CA MET A 1 -55.16 -69.65 -34.65
C MET A 1 -54.48 -68.55 -33.88
N GLU A 2 -53.42 -68.00 -34.43
CA GLU A 2 -52.84 -66.71 -33.99
C GLU A 2 -53.47 -65.60 -34.84
N PRO A 3 -53.77 -64.45 -34.25
CA PRO A 3 -53.18 -63.21 -34.78
C PRO A 3 -52.84 -62.19 -33.66
N GLN A 4 -51.64 -61.63 -33.70
CA GLN A 4 -51.32 -60.27 -34.17
C GLN A 4 -50.73 -59.41 -33.03
N THR A 5 -49.41 -59.28 -33.06
CA THR A 5 -48.62 -58.29 -32.34
C THR A 5 -48.70 -56.96 -33.10
N SER A 6 -49.39 -55.98 -32.52
CA SER A 6 -49.34 -54.59 -33.01
C SER A 6 -48.18 -53.87 -32.34
N ASN A 7 -47.08 -53.76 -33.10
CA ASN A 7 -45.99 -52.84 -32.82
C ASN A 7 -46.47 -51.42 -33.12
N THR A 8 -46.59 -50.57 -32.10
CA THR A 8 -46.70 -49.12 -32.28
C THR A 8 -45.46 -48.48 -31.70
N THR A 9 -44.51 -48.17 -32.58
CA THR A 9 -43.35 -47.33 -32.31
C THR A 9 -43.83 -45.90 -32.08
N THR A 10 -43.87 -45.48 -30.82
CA THR A 10 -43.99 -44.06 -30.49
C THR A 10 -42.58 -43.48 -30.41
N ASP A 11 -42.17 -42.85 -31.50
CA ASP A 11 -40.94 -42.07 -31.60
C ASP A 11 -41.15 -40.77 -30.80
N THR A 12 -40.92 -40.83 -29.49
CA THR A 12 -40.96 -39.68 -28.61
C THR A 12 -39.70 -38.85 -28.87
N LEU A 13 -39.80 -37.87 -29.76
CA LEU A 13 -38.82 -36.80 -29.93
C LEU A 13 -38.82 -35.92 -28.67
N GLU A 14 -38.12 -36.37 -27.63
CA GLU A 14 -37.80 -35.50 -26.50
C GLU A 14 -36.79 -34.44 -26.95
N PRO A 15 -37.03 -33.14 -26.69
CA PRO A 15 -36.04 -32.12 -26.98
C PRO A 15 -34.88 -32.26 -25.98
N VAL A 16 -33.77 -32.83 -26.44
CA VAL A 16 -32.52 -32.90 -25.66
C VAL A 16 -32.01 -31.48 -25.43
N PHE A 17 -32.33 -30.93 -24.26
CA PHE A 17 -31.79 -29.65 -23.80
C PHE A 17 -30.29 -29.81 -23.57
N LYS A 18 -29.47 -29.41 -24.55
CA LYS A 18 -28.01 -29.45 -24.43
C LYS A 18 -27.58 -28.33 -23.48
N ILE A 19 -27.44 -28.66 -22.20
CA ILE A 19 -26.85 -27.78 -21.20
C ILE A 19 -25.42 -27.44 -21.66
N PRO A 20 -25.09 -26.15 -21.90
CA PRO A 20 -23.73 -25.76 -22.24
C PRO A 20 -22.79 -26.22 -21.12
N ARG A 21 -21.81 -27.06 -21.44
CA ARG A 21 -20.79 -27.46 -20.47
C ARG A 21 -20.02 -26.21 -20.05
N THR A 22 -20.23 -25.76 -18.82
CA THR A 22 -19.44 -24.69 -18.24
C THR A 22 -17.98 -25.17 -18.25
N LYS A 23 -17.10 -24.41 -18.94
CA LYS A 23 -15.67 -24.65 -18.87
C LYS A 23 -15.31 -24.59 -17.39
N LYS A 24 -14.82 -25.70 -16.82
CA LYS A 24 -14.38 -25.75 -15.42
C LYS A 24 -13.38 -24.61 -15.24
N CYS A 25 -13.78 -23.57 -14.49
CA CYS A 25 -12.91 -22.46 -14.17
C CYS A 25 -11.91 -23.00 -13.15
N SER A 26 -10.83 -23.60 -13.65
CA SER A 26 -9.84 -24.34 -12.87
C SER A 26 -8.77 -23.45 -12.24
N LYS A 27 -8.98 -22.13 -12.22
CA LYS A 27 -8.07 -21.24 -11.52
C LYS A 27 -8.53 -21.18 -10.06
N PRO A 28 -7.78 -21.76 -9.11
CA PRO A 28 -8.06 -21.51 -7.71
C PRO A 28 -8.05 -20.00 -7.49
N ILE A 29 -9.10 -19.48 -6.88
CA ILE A 29 -9.13 -18.09 -6.40
C ILE A 29 -8.14 -18.08 -5.25
N VAL A 30 -6.87 -17.81 -5.57
CA VAL A 30 -5.86 -17.57 -4.55
C VAL A 30 -6.32 -16.30 -3.85
N PRO A 31 -6.60 -16.33 -2.52
CA PRO A 31 -6.91 -15.11 -1.80
C PRO A 31 -5.74 -14.17 -2.05
N HIS A 32 -6.01 -13.06 -2.75
CA HIS A 32 -5.01 -12.01 -2.90
C HIS A 32 -4.69 -11.55 -1.49
N LYS A 33 -3.54 -12.00 -0.95
CA LYS A 33 -3.02 -11.49 0.30
C LYS A 33 -2.87 -9.99 0.12
N ARG A 34 -3.75 -9.24 0.79
CA ARG A 34 -3.68 -7.79 0.81
C ARG A 34 -2.35 -7.46 1.48
N LEU A 35 -1.44 -6.84 0.74
CA LEU A 35 -0.18 -6.37 1.29
C LEU A 35 -0.42 -5.10 2.09
N MET A 36 0.46 -4.82 3.06
CA MET A 36 0.43 -3.58 3.84
C MET A 36 0.55 -2.33 2.97
N LEU A 37 1.40 -2.40 1.93
CA LEU A 37 1.61 -1.35 0.94
C LEU A 37 1.58 -1.93 -0.46
N SER A 38 1.05 -1.17 -1.41
CA SER A 38 1.21 -1.50 -2.82
C SER A 38 2.67 -1.37 -3.27
N THR A 39 3.02 -2.06 -4.36
CA THR A 39 4.35 -1.95 -4.98
C THR A 39 4.69 -0.50 -5.36
N ARG A 40 3.69 0.28 -5.76
CA ARG A 40 3.84 1.71 -6.10
C ARG A 40 4.17 2.55 -4.88
N GLU A 41 3.43 2.37 -3.78
CA GLU A 41 3.70 3.09 -2.52
C GLU A 41 5.10 2.76 -2.01
N MET A 42 5.47 1.48 -2.00
CA MET A 42 6.82 1.03 -1.64
C MET A 42 7.91 1.71 -2.48
N HIS A 43 7.72 1.78 -3.79
CA HIS A 43 8.65 2.48 -4.68
C HIS A 43 8.77 3.97 -4.32
N ASP A 44 7.64 4.64 -4.08
CA ASP A 44 7.62 6.05 -3.70
C ASP A 44 8.29 6.29 -2.34
N PHE A 45 8.10 5.39 -1.37
CA PHE A 45 8.76 5.44 -0.07
C PHE A 45 10.28 5.28 -0.20
N LYS A 46 10.76 4.30 -0.98
CA LYS A 46 12.19 4.13 -1.27
C LYS A 46 12.80 5.37 -1.93
N LYS A 47 12.09 5.99 -2.88
CA LYS A 47 12.53 7.22 -3.54
C LYS A 47 12.62 8.39 -2.55
N LYS A 48 11.63 8.54 -1.66
CA LYS A 48 11.63 9.57 -0.60
C LYS A 48 12.78 9.36 0.38
N LEU A 49 13.03 8.13 0.81
CA LEU A 49 14.15 7.79 1.68
C LEU A 49 15.50 8.12 1.03
N SER A 50 15.69 7.75 -0.24
CA SER A 50 16.89 8.10 -1.00
C SER A 50 17.07 9.62 -1.13
N GLY A 51 16.00 10.36 -1.42
CA GLY A 51 16.02 11.82 -1.49
C GLY A 51 16.39 12.46 -0.15
N LEU A 52 15.83 11.96 0.95
CA LEU A 52 16.19 12.39 2.30
C LEU A 52 17.66 12.10 2.58
N SER A 53 18.17 10.89 2.33
CA SER A 53 19.58 10.58 2.53
C SER A 53 20.53 11.48 1.75
N LYS A 54 20.15 11.94 0.55
CA LYS A 54 20.92 12.93 -0.22
C LYS A 54 20.92 14.30 0.45
N LEU A 55 19.76 14.75 0.90
CA LEU A 55 19.57 16.03 1.58
C LEU A 55 20.40 16.10 2.87
N LEU A 56 20.46 15.01 3.63
CA LEU A 56 21.24 14.93 4.88
C LEU A 56 22.77 14.92 4.67
N ARG A 57 23.26 14.69 3.46
CA ARG A 57 24.71 14.80 3.16
C ARG A 57 25.17 16.24 2.99
N MET A 58 24.24 17.18 2.81
CA MET A 58 24.54 18.60 2.72
C MET A 58 25.07 19.12 4.06
N GLU A 59 25.86 20.20 4.02
CA GLU A 59 26.47 20.78 5.23
C GLU A 59 25.42 21.20 6.26
N ARG A 60 24.34 21.85 5.82
CA ARG A 60 23.19 22.21 6.66
C ARG A 60 22.43 21.01 7.21
N GLY A 61 22.54 19.83 6.59
CA GLY A 61 21.99 18.59 7.12
C GLY A 61 22.67 18.10 8.40
N LYS A 62 23.85 18.66 8.73
CA LYS A 62 24.60 18.35 9.95
C LYS A 62 24.23 19.25 11.13
N LEU A 63 23.32 20.21 10.95
CA LEU A 63 22.90 21.11 12.02
C LEU A 63 22.33 20.30 13.20
N PRO A 64 22.74 20.61 14.45
CA PRO A 64 22.33 19.85 15.63
C PRO A 64 20.83 19.95 15.89
N GLN A 65 20.24 21.12 15.60
CA GLN A 65 18.80 21.40 15.74
C GLN A 65 17.93 20.46 14.89
N LEU A 66 18.47 19.97 13.76
CA LEU A 66 17.73 19.10 12.85
C LEU A 66 17.81 17.62 13.25
N GLN A 67 18.75 17.22 14.11
CA GLN A 67 19.04 15.80 14.37
C GLN A 67 17.83 15.02 14.87
N GLN A 68 17.02 15.62 15.74
CA GLN A 68 15.81 14.98 16.25
C GLN A 68 14.76 14.75 15.14
N ILE A 69 14.53 15.77 14.30
CA ILE A 69 13.59 15.70 13.17
C ILE A 69 14.08 14.69 12.13
N ILE A 70 15.37 14.70 11.84
CA ILE A 70 16.04 13.74 10.96
C ILE A 70 15.81 12.31 11.46
N LYS A 71 16.07 12.07 12.74
CA LYS A 71 15.90 10.75 13.37
C LYS A 71 14.46 10.26 13.25
N ILE A 72 13.48 11.06 13.69
CA ILE A 72 12.04 10.71 13.62
C ILE A 72 11.63 10.39 12.18
N THR A 73 12.07 11.22 11.23
CA THR A 73 11.74 11.04 9.81
C THR A 73 12.35 9.76 9.24
N LEU A 74 13.62 9.47 9.54
CA LEU A 74 14.31 8.25 9.10
C LEU A 74 13.70 6.99 9.71
N ASP A 75 13.41 7.02 11.01
CA ASP A 75 12.85 5.88 11.73
C ASP A 75 11.47 5.52 11.18
N PHE A 76 10.62 6.52 10.87
CA PHE A 76 9.35 6.28 10.19
C PHE A 76 9.53 5.63 8.81
N TYR A 77 10.43 6.14 7.96
CA TYR A 77 10.64 5.57 6.63
C TYR A 77 11.20 4.13 6.68
N LYS A 78 12.07 3.85 7.65
CA LYS A 78 12.56 2.49 7.91
C LYS A 78 11.42 1.58 8.36
N PHE A 79 10.61 2.03 9.32
CA PHE A 79 9.44 1.29 9.82
C PHE A 79 8.49 0.92 8.67
N VAL A 80 8.08 1.90 7.86
CA VAL A 80 7.20 1.67 6.70
C VAL A 80 7.82 0.66 5.71
N THR A 81 9.13 0.75 5.48
CA THR A 81 9.83 -0.17 4.57
C THR A 81 9.81 -1.62 5.09
N VAL A 82 9.94 -1.81 6.40
CA VAL A 82 9.84 -3.13 7.05
C VAL A 82 8.40 -3.66 6.98
N CYS A 83 7.42 -2.84 7.36
CA CYS A 83 6.01 -3.24 7.39
C CYS A 83 5.45 -3.63 6.02
N ALA A 84 6.02 -3.10 4.94
CA ALA A 84 5.58 -3.43 3.60
C ALA A 84 5.82 -4.88 3.16
N ALA A 85 6.74 -5.59 3.82
CA ALA A 85 6.94 -7.02 3.61
C ALA A 85 5.90 -7.87 4.35
N TRP A 86 5.05 -7.26 5.18
CA TRP A 86 4.06 -7.95 5.99
C TRP A 86 2.69 -8.00 5.28
N ASP A 87 1.90 -9.00 5.65
CA ASP A 87 0.48 -9.06 5.30
C ASP A 87 -0.25 -7.85 5.92
N TYR A 88 -1.32 -7.39 5.29
CA TYR A 88 -2.08 -6.23 5.75
C TYR A 88 -2.56 -6.40 7.19
N ASN A 89 -2.31 -5.37 8.01
CA ASN A 89 -2.76 -5.27 9.38
C ASN A 89 -3.26 -3.85 9.61
N GLU A 90 -4.52 -3.76 10.02
CA GLU A 90 -5.26 -2.50 10.19
C GLU A 90 -4.64 -1.57 11.24
N ILE A 91 -4.18 -2.12 12.36
CA ILE A 91 -3.54 -1.36 13.44
C ILE A 91 -2.26 -0.68 12.94
N ILE A 92 -1.45 -1.40 12.17
CA ILE A 92 -0.22 -0.87 11.59
C ILE A 92 -0.55 0.15 10.50
N HIS A 93 -1.52 -0.13 9.65
CA HIS A 93 -1.98 0.78 8.61
C HIS A 93 -2.42 2.13 9.22
N ASP A 94 -3.24 2.08 10.26
CA ASP A 94 -3.74 3.27 10.95
C ASP A 94 -2.62 4.03 11.66
N SER A 95 -1.65 3.31 12.25
CA SER A 95 -0.45 3.92 12.85
C SER A 95 0.40 4.66 11.80
N ILE A 96 0.57 4.09 10.61
CA ILE A 96 1.28 4.72 9.49
C ILE A 96 0.50 5.96 9.02
N GLN A 97 -0.82 5.85 8.91
CA GLN A 97 -1.68 6.94 8.45
C GLN A 97 -1.71 8.11 9.44
N ALA A 98 -1.81 7.83 10.75
CA ALA A 98 -1.73 8.84 11.80
C ALA A 98 -0.36 9.56 11.80
N SER A 99 0.72 8.80 11.61
CA SER A 99 2.09 9.35 11.57
C SER A 99 2.40 10.11 10.27
N TRP A 100 1.57 10.01 9.23
CA TRP A 100 1.88 10.60 7.93
C TRP A 100 1.93 12.12 7.93
N LYS A 101 0.98 12.76 8.61
CA LYS A 101 0.88 14.23 8.72
C LYS A 101 2.11 14.84 9.42
N PRO A 102 2.50 14.40 10.63
CA PRO A 102 3.68 14.95 11.30
C PRO A 102 4.96 14.68 10.51
N ILE A 103 5.10 13.52 9.87
CA ILE A 103 6.27 13.21 9.03
C ILE A 103 6.34 14.11 7.80
N LYS A 104 5.20 14.44 7.20
CA LYS A 104 5.15 15.39 6.08
C LYS A 104 5.61 16.78 6.52
N GLN A 105 5.21 17.24 7.72
CA GLN A 105 5.67 18.50 8.30
C GLN A 105 7.17 18.47 8.60
N ALA A 106 7.65 17.44 9.30
CA ALA A 106 9.07 17.21 9.58
C ALA A 106 9.92 17.28 8.30
N LYS A 107 9.49 16.60 7.23
CA LYS A 107 10.16 16.65 5.93
C LYS A 107 10.16 18.07 5.32
N ASN A 108 9.07 18.82 5.48
CA ASN A 108 8.99 20.19 4.97
C ASN A 108 9.99 21.11 5.68
N ILE A 109 10.09 20.98 7.01
CA ILE A 109 11.08 21.69 7.83
C ILE A 109 12.49 21.37 7.33
N LEU A 110 12.81 20.07 7.18
CA LEU A 110 14.12 19.65 6.68
C LEU A 110 14.44 20.23 5.30
N ILE A 111 13.48 20.25 4.38
CA ILE A 111 13.68 20.81 3.04
C ILE A 111 13.92 22.32 3.11
N ARG A 112 13.09 23.07 3.84
CA ARG A 112 13.24 24.52 3.97
C ARG A 112 14.56 24.92 4.62
N THR A 113 14.91 24.30 5.74
CA THR A 113 16.15 24.64 6.45
C THR A 113 17.40 24.21 5.65
N ILE A 114 17.39 23.03 5.02
CA ILE A 114 18.59 22.51 4.35
C ILE A 114 18.74 23.05 2.92
N VAL A 115 17.66 23.13 2.15
CA VAL A 115 17.68 23.53 0.73
C VAL A 115 17.45 25.02 0.57
N SER A 116 16.39 25.58 1.16
CA SER A 116 16.08 27.02 1.04
C SER A 116 17.02 27.87 1.90
N GLY A 117 17.49 27.32 3.01
CA GLY A 117 18.38 28.02 3.93
C GLY A 117 17.69 28.90 4.95
N ASP A 118 16.40 28.69 5.13
CA ASP A 118 15.59 29.35 6.14
C ASP A 118 16.13 28.99 7.53
N LYS A 119 16.04 29.93 8.48
CA LYS A 119 16.41 29.63 9.87
C LYS A 119 15.47 28.59 10.44
N PHE A 120 16.01 27.72 11.28
CA PHE A 120 15.23 26.62 11.84
C PHE A 120 14.05 27.14 12.66
N GLU A 121 14.30 28.17 13.48
CA GLU A 121 13.33 28.78 14.39
C GLU A 121 12.13 29.35 13.62
N ASP A 122 12.39 30.15 12.57
CA ASP A 122 11.36 30.77 11.72
C ASP A 122 10.45 29.70 11.09
N VAL A 123 11.03 28.59 10.62
CA VAL A 123 10.28 27.52 9.95
C VAL A 123 9.43 26.71 10.95
N VAL A 124 9.90 26.52 12.17
CA VAL A 124 9.17 25.79 13.23
C VAL A 124 8.03 26.63 13.79
N GLU A 125 8.20 27.95 13.91
CA GLU A 125 7.11 28.86 14.30
C GLU A 125 5.97 28.87 13.27
N GLU A 126 6.32 28.85 11.97
CA GLU A 126 5.32 28.74 10.90
C GLU A 126 4.65 27.34 10.83
N HIS A 127 5.38 26.28 11.22
CA HIS A 127 4.93 24.88 11.14
C HIS A 127 5.15 24.15 12.46
N PRO A 128 4.41 24.50 13.53
CA PRO A 128 4.58 23.86 14.82
C PRO A 128 4.31 22.36 14.69
N LEU A 129 5.29 21.56 15.10
CA LEU A 129 5.12 20.13 15.29
C LEU A 129 4.20 19.95 16.49
N LYS A 130 2.88 19.93 16.26
CA LYS A 130 1.91 19.63 17.30
C LYS A 130 2.22 18.22 17.82
N GLN A 131 2.75 18.15 19.03
CA GLN A 131 2.72 16.92 19.82
C GLN A 131 1.30 16.85 20.38
N GLU A 132 0.43 16.07 19.73
CA GLU A 132 -0.82 15.68 20.38
C GLU A 132 -0.43 14.71 21.50
N GLU A 133 -0.61 15.17 22.76
CA GLU A 133 -0.49 14.39 24.00
C GLU A 133 -1.48 13.23 24.06
#